data_AF-A0A6M8VK23-F1
#
_entry.id   AF-A0A6M8VK23-F1
#
_cell.length_a   1.000
_cell.length_b   1.000
_cell.length_c   1.000
_cell.angle_alpha   90.00
_cell.angle_beta   90.00
_cell.angle_gamma   90.00
#
_symmetry.space_group_name_H-M   'P 1'
#
loop_
_entity.id
_entity.type
_entity.pdbx_description
1 polymer ?
#
loop_
_entity_poly.entity_id
_entity_poly.type
_entity_poly.pdbx_seq_one_letter_code
_entity_poly.pdbx_strand_id
1 'polypeptide(L)'
;MKLFLYNLILIVAFVSFTEGFSQQLLISQEEKEEIISYLDSADYRGALNTITEYKISEAREKIEQVFWDSKFKKADQLILLRLLFEFTSPFTHNYALAFIDSVNSLPLDYSGTLPSYLQAMASGILVQLGDNSKVNLFFNFVDEDSLNSTFSVINILPVIMDKVPEYEERAKNELIKYVRFSEYDNARYAALMPLYRKYGTEILALMLEVFSQDEEANNRQLVLDVLIKCCKTAEFHSLLKERLWSDPNYYVRYKIMGKLLGVYGTPEDYKFVLDYLPNEPDPKVKEYSQDDLELYKPPKPDSNSTIENLINNTVIQADTLYSYNWFGDLIFLNGMKNILTTAKINLQSGDSISCAINIKSFQDEIDYVYKDSLNTDARFVTIEGWKFLYWNAQYILDRLSEITDKE
;
A
#
# COMPACT_ATOMS: atom_id res chain seq x y z
N MET A 1 32.07 11.75 10.34
CA MET A 1 32.17 11.35 8.91
C MET A 1 32.56 9.89 8.66
N LYS A 2 32.68 9.02 9.69
CA LYS A 2 32.80 7.55 9.52
C LYS A 2 31.60 6.75 10.07
N LEU A 3 30.61 7.41 10.68
CA LEU A 3 29.33 6.79 11.07
C LEU A 3 28.24 6.86 9.98
N PHE A 4 28.45 7.65 8.92
CA PHE A 4 27.48 7.84 7.84
C PHE A 4 27.56 6.76 6.75
N LEU A 5 28.65 5.97 6.72
CA LEU A 5 28.82 4.87 5.75
C LEU A 5 28.14 3.57 6.19
N TYR A 6 27.92 3.36 7.49
CA TYR A 6 27.30 2.12 8.00
C TYR A 6 25.76 2.10 7.85
N ASN A 7 25.12 3.28 7.83
CA ASN A 7 23.68 3.39 7.62
C ASN A 7 23.26 3.43 6.14
N LEU A 8 24.21 3.56 5.20
CA LEU A 8 23.93 3.46 3.76
C LEU A 8 23.89 2.00 3.28
N ILE A 9 24.52 1.07 4.02
CA ILE A 9 24.55 -0.37 3.69
C ILE A 9 23.28 -1.09 4.21
N LEU A 10 22.56 -0.51 5.17
CA LEU A 10 21.33 -1.10 5.73
C LEU A 10 20.03 -0.63 5.05
N ILE A 11 20.09 0.37 4.17
CA ILE A 11 18.92 0.95 3.48
C ILE A 11 18.80 0.45 2.03
N VAL A 12 19.80 -0.26 1.50
CA VAL A 12 19.69 -0.96 0.20
C VAL A 12 18.99 -2.33 0.33
N ALA A 13 18.68 -2.78 1.56
CA ALA A 13 18.05 -4.08 1.80
C ALA A 13 16.50 -4.06 1.77
N PHE A 14 15.86 -2.89 1.66
CA PHE A 14 14.40 -2.81 1.70
C PHE A 14 13.88 -1.82 0.66
N VAL A 15 13.08 -2.36 -0.28
CA VAL A 15 12.27 -1.65 -1.28
C VAL A 15 13.01 -1.30 -2.60
N SER A 16 13.07 -2.26 -3.53
CA SER A 16 12.35 -2.21 -4.82
C SER A 16 12.83 -3.31 -5.78
N PHE A 17 11.91 -4.19 -6.18
CA PHE A 17 11.86 -4.87 -7.48
C PHE A 17 13.15 -5.50 -8.03
N THR A 18 13.28 -6.81 -7.83
CA THR A 18 13.39 -7.76 -8.96
C THR A 18 12.73 -9.07 -8.55
N GLU A 19 11.72 -9.48 -9.29
CA GLU A 19 11.40 -10.89 -9.51
C GLU A 19 12.70 -11.65 -9.81
N GLY A 20 12.98 -12.77 -9.11
CA GLY A 20 14.00 -13.74 -9.55
C GLY A 20 15.40 -13.75 -8.94
N PHE A 21 15.69 -13.11 -7.81
CA PHE A 21 16.96 -13.28 -7.06
C PHE A 21 16.67 -13.51 -5.57
N SER A 22 17.13 -14.52 -4.83
CA SER A 22 17.86 -15.76 -5.11
C SER A 22 17.88 -16.59 -3.82
N GLN A 23 16.89 -17.47 -3.59
CA GLN A 23 17.03 -18.56 -2.60
C GLN A 23 17.81 -19.76 -3.17
N GLN A 24 18.06 -19.79 -4.49
CA GLN A 24 18.99 -20.70 -5.16
C GLN A 24 20.45 -20.61 -4.63
N LEU A 25 20.78 -19.61 -3.82
CA LEU A 25 22.13 -19.30 -3.37
C LEU A 25 22.57 -20.02 -2.08
N LEU A 26 21.73 -20.87 -1.48
CA LEU A 26 22.04 -21.57 -0.23
C LEU A 26 22.33 -23.07 -0.39
N ILE A 27 21.97 -23.67 -1.53
CA ILE A 27 22.07 -25.12 -1.74
C ILE A 27 23.02 -25.36 -2.92
N SER A 28 24.10 -26.09 -2.67
CA SER A 28 25.08 -26.48 -3.70
C SER A 28 24.45 -27.38 -4.77
N GLN A 29 25.12 -27.49 -5.92
CA GLN A 29 24.64 -28.36 -7.00
C GLN A 29 24.57 -29.84 -6.58
N GLU A 30 25.56 -30.30 -5.78
CA GLU A 30 25.59 -31.67 -5.25
C GLU A 30 24.41 -31.93 -4.30
N GLU A 31 24.12 -30.99 -3.39
CA GLU A 31 22.96 -31.09 -2.50
C GLU A 31 21.64 -31.08 -3.28
N LYS A 32 21.51 -30.27 -4.34
CA LYS A 32 20.31 -30.29 -5.21
C LYS A 32 20.13 -31.65 -5.86
N GLU A 33 21.19 -32.23 -6.41
CA GLU A 33 21.15 -33.56 -7.04
C GLU A 33 20.78 -34.64 -6.02
N GLU A 34 21.31 -34.55 -4.79
CA GLU A 34 20.94 -35.43 -3.69
C GLU A 34 19.44 -35.30 -3.36
N ILE A 35 18.94 -34.07 -3.15
CA ILE A 35 17.52 -33.80 -2.90
C ILE A 35 16.64 -34.35 -4.02
N ILE A 36 17.01 -34.15 -5.27
CA ILE A 36 16.27 -34.63 -6.45
C ILE A 36 16.24 -36.16 -6.47
N SER A 37 17.34 -36.83 -6.12
CA SER A 37 17.41 -38.29 -6.09
C SER A 37 16.43 -38.92 -5.09
N TYR A 38 16.14 -38.24 -3.98
CA TYR A 38 15.16 -38.72 -3.00
C TYR A 38 13.71 -38.74 -3.53
N LEU A 39 13.41 -38.14 -4.68
CA LEU A 39 12.14 -38.36 -5.35
C LEU A 39 11.93 -39.82 -5.77
N ASP A 40 13.00 -40.63 -5.87
CA ASP A 40 12.92 -42.09 -6.08
C ASP A 40 12.60 -42.87 -4.80
N SER A 41 12.82 -42.28 -3.63
CA SER A 41 12.58 -42.92 -2.34
C SER A 41 11.10 -43.17 -2.05
N ALA A 42 10.83 -44.09 -1.14
CA ALA A 42 9.51 -44.24 -0.52
C ALA A 42 9.17 -43.05 0.40
N ASP A 43 10.18 -42.37 0.96
CA ASP A 43 10.03 -41.19 1.82
C ASP A 43 10.37 -39.89 1.06
N TYR A 44 9.70 -39.67 -0.07
CA TYR A 44 9.97 -38.55 -0.98
C TYR A 44 9.50 -37.19 -0.45
N ARG A 45 8.68 -37.14 0.63
CA ARG A 45 7.99 -35.90 1.04
C ARG A 45 8.94 -34.80 1.47
N GLY A 46 10.02 -35.16 2.16
CA GLY A 46 11.08 -34.21 2.51
C GLY A 46 11.66 -33.54 1.27
N ALA A 47 12.00 -34.34 0.25
CA ALA A 47 12.50 -33.84 -1.02
C ALA A 47 11.49 -32.96 -1.75
N LEU A 48 10.22 -33.38 -1.83
CA LEU A 48 9.16 -32.60 -2.48
C LEU A 48 8.97 -31.22 -1.82
N ASN A 49 8.97 -31.18 -0.48
CA ASN A 49 8.87 -29.93 0.27
C ASN A 49 10.07 -29.01 -0.02
N THR A 50 11.30 -29.54 0.05
CA THR A 50 12.51 -28.76 -0.23
C THR A 50 12.53 -28.24 -1.68
N ILE A 51 12.17 -29.06 -2.66
CA ILE A 51 12.08 -28.62 -4.06
C ILE A 51 11.05 -27.49 -4.21
N THR A 52 9.92 -27.59 -3.50
CA THR A 52 8.84 -26.60 -3.55
C THR A 52 9.24 -25.26 -2.92
N GLU A 53 9.87 -25.31 -1.75
CA GLU A 53 10.32 -24.15 -0.98
C GLU A 53 11.45 -23.41 -1.71
N TYR A 54 12.47 -24.14 -2.15
CA TYR A 54 13.67 -23.57 -2.77
C TYR A 54 13.58 -23.42 -4.29
N LYS A 55 12.46 -23.82 -4.90
CA LYS A 55 12.21 -23.75 -6.36
C LYS A 55 13.35 -24.37 -7.18
N ILE A 56 13.72 -25.61 -6.85
CA ILE A 56 14.82 -26.34 -7.49
C ILE A 56 14.40 -26.79 -8.91
N SER A 57 14.58 -25.91 -9.88
CA SER A 57 14.17 -26.09 -11.28
C SER A 57 14.80 -27.28 -12.00
N GLU A 58 15.99 -27.68 -11.55
CA GLU A 58 16.76 -28.82 -12.04
C GLU A 58 16.02 -30.15 -11.79
N ALA A 59 15.07 -30.16 -10.85
CA ALA A 59 14.21 -31.30 -10.57
C ALA A 59 13.25 -31.63 -11.73
N ARG A 60 13.05 -30.74 -12.71
CA ARG A 60 12.03 -30.86 -13.76
C ARG A 60 12.01 -32.23 -14.44
N GLU A 61 13.13 -32.67 -15.01
CA GLU A 61 13.21 -33.95 -15.73
C GLU A 61 12.91 -35.12 -14.80
N LYS A 62 13.34 -35.04 -13.54
CA LYS A 62 13.07 -36.07 -12.55
C LYS A 62 11.59 -36.13 -12.20
N ILE A 63 10.96 -34.97 -12.00
CA ILE A 63 9.52 -34.87 -11.74
C ILE A 63 8.74 -35.46 -12.92
N GLU A 64 9.12 -35.16 -14.17
CA GLU A 64 8.48 -35.71 -15.37
C GLU A 64 8.50 -37.25 -15.40
N GLN A 65 9.61 -37.86 -14.96
CA GLN A 65 9.78 -39.31 -14.89
C GLN A 65 8.93 -39.96 -13.79
N VAL A 66 8.87 -39.36 -12.60
CA VAL A 66 8.23 -39.98 -11.43
C VAL A 66 6.77 -39.57 -11.23
N PHE A 67 6.27 -38.60 -12.00
CA PHE A 67 4.95 -38.00 -11.82
C PHE A 67 3.83 -39.04 -11.67
N TRP A 68 3.85 -40.09 -12.49
CA TRP A 68 2.82 -41.14 -12.54
C TRP A 68 3.09 -42.33 -11.62
N ASP A 69 4.15 -42.30 -10.81
CA ASP A 69 4.43 -43.36 -9.85
C ASP A 69 3.33 -43.42 -8.78
N SER A 70 2.81 -44.64 -8.56
CA SER A 70 1.76 -44.96 -7.59
C SER A 70 2.07 -44.57 -6.13
N LYS A 71 3.34 -44.35 -5.78
CA LYS A 71 3.72 -43.90 -4.43
C LYS A 71 3.28 -42.46 -4.13
N PHE A 72 3.10 -41.63 -5.16
CA PHE A 72 2.63 -40.27 -4.99
C PHE A 72 1.12 -40.25 -4.78
N LYS A 73 0.68 -39.64 -3.67
CA LYS A 73 -0.75 -39.39 -3.48
C LYS A 73 -1.20 -38.32 -4.48
N LYS A 74 -2.51 -38.24 -4.75
CA LYS A 74 -3.05 -37.25 -5.68
C LYS A 74 -2.75 -35.79 -5.31
N ALA A 75 -2.72 -35.48 -4.01
CA ALA A 75 -2.28 -34.17 -3.53
C ALA A 75 -0.80 -33.90 -3.88
N ASP A 76 0.07 -34.89 -3.68
CA ASP A 76 1.50 -34.78 -4.02
C ASP A 76 1.69 -34.65 -5.54
N GLN A 77 0.93 -35.41 -6.35
CA GLN A 77 0.92 -35.28 -7.81
C GLN A 77 0.45 -33.90 -8.29
N LEU A 78 -0.52 -33.27 -7.60
CA LEU A 78 -0.93 -31.90 -7.90
C LEU A 78 0.20 -30.88 -7.59
N ILE A 79 0.96 -31.09 -6.51
CA ILE A 79 2.15 -30.28 -6.19
C ILE A 79 3.20 -30.46 -7.29
N LEU A 80 3.49 -31.69 -7.70
CA LEU A 80 4.40 -31.97 -8.82
C LEU A 80 3.92 -31.30 -10.12
N LEU A 81 2.61 -31.31 -10.40
CA LEU A 81 2.04 -30.66 -11.58
C LEU A 81 2.27 -29.15 -11.55
N ARG A 82 2.10 -28.53 -10.38
CA ARG A 82 2.39 -27.11 -10.18
C ARG A 82 3.88 -26.81 -10.37
N LEU A 83 4.78 -27.68 -9.89
CA LEU A 83 6.21 -27.52 -10.11
C LEU A 83 6.58 -27.67 -11.59
N LEU A 84 5.97 -28.59 -12.32
CA LEU A 84 6.17 -28.72 -13.77
C LEU A 84 5.72 -27.44 -14.52
N PHE A 85 4.61 -26.84 -14.10
CA PHE A 85 4.17 -25.55 -14.62
C PHE A 85 5.22 -24.45 -14.34
N GLU A 86 5.65 -24.31 -13.08
CA GLU A 86 6.61 -23.29 -12.65
C GLU A 86 8.00 -23.48 -13.30
N PHE A 87 8.42 -24.72 -13.53
CA PHE A 87 9.67 -25.07 -14.19
C PHE A 87 9.54 -25.13 -15.72
N THR A 88 8.41 -24.66 -16.27
CA THR A 88 8.17 -24.54 -17.72
C THR A 88 8.34 -25.86 -18.47
N SER A 89 7.92 -26.97 -17.86
CA SER A 89 7.91 -28.27 -18.54
C SER A 89 6.98 -28.23 -19.77
N PRO A 90 7.42 -28.75 -20.93
CA PRO A 90 6.56 -28.85 -22.11
C PRO A 90 5.42 -29.87 -21.93
N PHE A 91 5.49 -30.74 -20.92
CA PHE A 91 4.48 -31.78 -20.67
C PHE A 91 3.35 -31.33 -19.75
N THR A 92 3.50 -30.18 -19.08
CA THR A 92 2.55 -29.68 -18.07
C THR A 92 1.10 -29.69 -18.56
N HIS A 93 0.86 -29.22 -19.79
CA HIS A 93 -0.48 -29.19 -20.37
C HIS A 93 -1.12 -30.58 -20.44
N ASN A 94 -0.41 -31.55 -21.03
CA ASN A 94 -0.91 -32.91 -21.20
C ASN A 94 -1.02 -33.63 -19.85
N TYR A 95 -0.11 -33.36 -18.92
CA TYR A 95 -0.15 -33.92 -17.58
C TYR A 95 -1.35 -33.39 -16.79
N ALA A 96 -1.70 -32.10 -16.93
CA ALA A 96 -2.88 -31.53 -16.28
C ALA A 96 -4.18 -32.18 -16.77
N LEU A 97 -4.35 -32.36 -18.10
CA LEU A 97 -5.50 -33.07 -18.67
C LEU A 97 -5.58 -34.51 -18.16
N ALA A 98 -4.49 -35.27 -18.29
CA ALA A 98 -4.44 -36.65 -17.83
C ALA A 98 -4.63 -36.78 -16.31
N PHE A 99 -4.19 -35.79 -15.53
CA PHE A 99 -4.37 -35.77 -14.08
C PHE A 99 -5.85 -35.62 -13.73
N ILE A 100 -6.57 -34.70 -14.37
CA ILE A 100 -8.02 -34.53 -14.22
C ILE A 100 -8.75 -35.85 -14.53
N ASP A 101 -8.39 -36.52 -15.62
CA ASP A 101 -8.98 -37.81 -15.99
C ASP A 101 -8.68 -38.89 -14.93
N SER A 102 -7.45 -38.90 -14.40
CA SER A 102 -7.08 -39.84 -13.33
C SER A 102 -7.87 -39.61 -12.03
N VAL A 103 -8.22 -38.35 -11.72
CA VAL A 103 -9.04 -38.01 -10.55
C VAL A 103 -10.49 -38.46 -10.73
N ASN A 104 -11.03 -38.39 -11.95
CA ASN A 104 -12.38 -38.91 -12.26
C ASN A 104 -12.50 -40.43 -12.03
N SER A 105 -11.38 -41.15 -12.05
CA SER A 105 -11.35 -42.61 -11.85
C SER A 105 -11.21 -43.03 -10.38
N LEU A 106 -11.15 -42.08 -9.44
CA LEU A 106 -11.05 -42.39 -8.02
C LEU A 106 -12.33 -43.06 -7.49
N PRO A 107 -12.21 -43.99 -6.53
CA PRO A 107 -13.37 -44.65 -5.96
C PRO A 107 -14.19 -43.67 -5.09
N LEU A 108 -15.49 -43.94 -4.94
CA LEU A 108 -16.42 -43.08 -4.19
C LEU A 108 -16.03 -42.89 -2.72
N ASP A 109 -15.30 -43.85 -2.13
CA ASP A 109 -14.82 -43.85 -0.75
C ASP A 109 -13.39 -43.31 -0.60
N TYR A 110 -12.89 -42.56 -1.60
CA TYR A 110 -11.57 -41.94 -1.55
C TYR A 110 -11.44 -41.01 -0.33
N SER A 111 -10.52 -41.34 0.58
CA SER A 111 -10.31 -40.65 1.86
C SER A 111 -9.22 -39.56 1.82
N GLY A 112 -8.76 -39.18 0.62
CA GLY A 112 -7.75 -38.12 0.45
C GLY A 112 -8.35 -36.74 0.22
N THR A 113 -7.55 -35.84 -0.37
CA THR A 113 -8.00 -34.50 -0.77
C THR A 113 -9.22 -34.59 -1.69
N LEU A 114 -10.20 -33.70 -1.48
CA LEU A 114 -11.45 -33.70 -2.24
C LEU A 114 -11.18 -33.73 -3.76
N PRO A 115 -11.77 -34.68 -4.51
CA PRO A 115 -11.60 -34.77 -5.96
C PRO A 115 -11.94 -33.46 -6.70
N SER A 116 -13.00 -32.75 -6.31
CA SER A 116 -13.37 -31.48 -6.93
C SER A 116 -12.31 -30.39 -6.72
N TYR A 117 -11.67 -30.32 -5.54
CA TYR A 117 -10.52 -29.44 -5.31
C TYR A 117 -9.34 -29.78 -6.25
N LEU A 118 -8.97 -31.06 -6.34
CA LEU A 118 -7.86 -31.50 -7.19
C LEU A 118 -8.08 -31.13 -8.66
N GLN A 119 -9.31 -31.32 -9.14
CA GLN A 119 -9.74 -30.95 -10.48
C GLN A 119 -9.74 -29.44 -10.71
N ALA A 120 -10.25 -28.68 -9.75
CA ALA A 120 -10.27 -27.22 -9.81
C ALA A 120 -8.86 -26.64 -9.93
N MET A 121 -7.91 -27.13 -9.12
CA MET A 121 -6.53 -26.64 -9.15
C MET A 121 -5.82 -27.02 -10.44
N ALA A 122 -6.00 -28.25 -10.94
CA ALA A 122 -5.45 -28.66 -12.24
C ALA A 122 -6.08 -27.86 -13.40
N SER A 123 -7.39 -27.58 -13.33
CA SER A 123 -8.05 -26.67 -14.29
C SER A 123 -7.49 -25.26 -14.21
N GLY A 124 -7.13 -24.76 -13.02
CA GLY A 124 -6.46 -23.48 -12.87
C GLY A 124 -5.12 -23.43 -13.60
N ILE A 125 -4.33 -24.50 -13.56
CA ILE A 125 -3.08 -24.63 -14.31
C ILE A 125 -3.34 -24.60 -15.82
N LEU A 126 -4.38 -25.27 -16.32
CA LEU A 126 -4.77 -25.21 -17.73
C LEU A 126 -5.12 -23.78 -18.16
N VAL A 127 -5.90 -23.04 -17.37
CA VAL A 127 -6.22 -21.63 -17.64
C VAL A 127 -4.94 -20.78 -17.66
N GLN A 128 -4.02 -21.02 -16.73
CA GLN A 128 -2.71 -20.35 -16.73
C GLN A 128 -1.92 -20.62 -18.02
N LEU A 129 -2.04 -21.81 -18.61
CA LEU A 129 -1.46 -22.19 -19.90
C LEU A 129 -2.28 -21.70 -21.12
N GLY A 130 -3.43 -21.07 -20.91
CA GLY A 130 -4.32 -20.56 -21.97
C GLY A 130 -5.35 -21.58 -22.47
N ASP A 131 -5.48 -22.74 -21.84
CA ASP A 131 -6.55 -23.70 -22.10
C ASP A 131 -7.71 -23.51 -21.11
N ASN A 132 -8.82 -22.99 -21.61
CA ASN A 132 -10.02 -22.71 -20.82
C ASN A 132 -11.04 -23.87 -20.86
N SER A 133 -10.73 -24.98 -21.54
CA SER A 133 -11.66 -26.08 -21.81
C SER A 133 -12.24 -26.74 -20.56
N LYS A 134 -11.57 -26.59 -19.41
CA LYS A 134 -11.96 -27.20 -18.12
C LYS A 134 -12.34 -26.20 -17.04
N VAL A 135 -12.40 -24.90 -17.33
CA VAL A 135 -12.64 -23.83 -16.33
C VAL A 135 -13.90 -24.04 -15.47
N ASN A 136 -14.92 -24.73 -16.01
CA ASN A 136 -16.11 -25.11 -15.25
C ASN A 136 -15.80 -25.97 -14.02
N LEU A 137 -14.79 -26.83 -14.07
CA LEU A 137 -14.38 -27.64 -12.91
C LEU A 137 -13.89 -26.76 -11.76
N PHE A 138 -13.20 -25.65 -12.07
CA PHE A 138 -12.80 -24.68 -11.06
C PHE A 138 -14.01 -24.05 -10.39
N PHE A 139 -14.97 -23.58 -11.17
CA PHE A 139 -16.15 -22.92 -10.62
C PHE A 139 -17.12 -23.86 -9.91
N ASN A 140 -17.26 -25.11 -10.34
CA ASN A 140 -18.04 -26.11 -9.62
C ASN A 140 -17.52 -26.28 -8.18
N PHE A 141 -16.19 -26.33 -8.01
CA PHE A 141 -15.59 -26.40 -6.69
C PHE A 141 -15.79 -25.10 -5.88
N VAL A 142 -15.66 -23.92 -6.51
CA VAL A 142 -15.93 -22.63 -5.84
C VAL A 142 -17.37 -22.58 -5.32
N ASP A 143 -18.33 -23.10 -6.09
CA ASP A 143 -19.74 -23.15 -5.68
C ASP A 143 -19.98 -24.13 -4.52
N GLU A 144 -19.25 -25.26 -4.47
CA GLU A 144 -19.34 -26.28 -3.42
C GLU A 144 -18.75 -25.81 -2.08
N ASP A 145 -17.63 -25.09 -2.13
CA ASP A 145 -16.76 -24.89 -0.98
C ASP A 145 -17.15 -23.69 -0.09
N SER A 146 -18.06 -22.82 -0.56
CA SER A 146 -18.72 -21.76 0.23
C SER A 146 -17.76 -20.87 1.03
N LEU A 147 -16.71 -20.35 0.38
CA LEU A 147 -15.68 -19.45 0.96
C LEU A 147 -14.75 -20.07 2.01
N ASN A 148 -14.83 -21.39 2.25
CA ASN A 148 -13.86 -22.11 3.09
C ASN A 148 -12.48 -22.24 2.41
N SER A 149 -12.42 -21.91 1.12
CA SER A 149 -11.29 -22.22 0.25
C SER A 149 -10.10 -21.31 0.44
N THR A 150 -8.95 -21.98 0.36
CA THR A 150 -7.58 -21.50 0.44
C THR A 150 -7.22 -20.40 -0.56
N PHE A 151 -6.14 -19.67 -0.26
CA PHE A 151 -5.44 -18.72 -1.15
C PHE A 151 -5.26 -19.22 -2.59
N SER A 152 -5.21 -20.53 -2.82
CA SER A 152 -5.13 -21.11 -4.16
C SER A 152 -6.27 -20.67 -5.08
N VAL A 153 -7.51 -20.59 -4.57
CA VAL A 153 -8.67 -20.12 -5.35
C VAL A 153 -8.53 -18.63 -5.67
N ILE A 154 -8.20 -17.82 -4.66
CA ILE A 154 -7.99 -16.37 -4.80
C ILE A 154 -6.87 -16.06 -5.80
N ASN A 155 -5.85 -16.91 -5.91
CA ASN A 155 -4.76 -16.74 -6.86
C ASN A 155 -5.12 -17.10 -8.30
N ILE A 156 -6.13 -17.96 -8.53
CA ILE A 156 -6.56 -18.38 -9.87
C ILE A 156 -7.61 -17.41 -10.44
N LEU A 157 -8.51 -16.88 -9.60
CA LEU A 157 -9.58 -15.97 -10.03
C LEU A 157 -9.08 -14.77 -10.87
N PRO A 158 -7.99 -14.06 -10.51
CA PRO A 158 -7.43 -12.99 -11.34
C PRO A 158 -6.95 -13.48 -12.72
N VAL A 159 -6.38 -14.67 -12.79
CA VAL A 159 -5.95 -15.27 -14.06
C VAL A 159 -7.18 -15.55 -14.94
N ILE A 160 -8.27 -16.05 -14.36
CA ILE A 160 -9.53 -16.27 -15.08
C ILE A 160 -10.08 -14.92 -15.57
N MET A 161 -10.09 -13.89 -14.71
CA MET A 161 -10.52 -12.55 -15.11
C MET A 161 -9.75 -12.04 -16.33
N ASP A 162 -8.45 -12.28 -16.41
CA ASP A 162 -7.60 -11.75 -17.48
C ASP A 162 -7.59 -12.60 -18.75
N LYS A 163 -7.74 -13.92 -18.64
CA LYS A 163 -7.56 -14.85 -19.77
C LYS A 163 -8.87 -15.45 -20.31
N VAL A 164 -9.98 -15.28 -19.61
CA VAL A 164 -11.24 -15.95 -19.92
C VAL A 164 -12.41 -14.96 -19.89
N PRO A 165 -12.63 -14.17 -20.96
CA PRO A 165 -13.61 -13.08 -20.98
C PRO A 165 -15.03 -13.50 -20.58
N GLU A 166 -15.46 -14.70 -20.98
CA GLU A 166 -16.78 -15.24 -20.65
C GLU A 166 -16.98 -15.55 -19.14
N TYR A 167 -15.90 -15.65 -18.35
CA TYR A 167 -15.94 -15.83 -16.89
C TYR A 167 -15.45 -14.60 -16.11
N GLU A 168 -15.10 -13.50 -16.77
CA GLU A 168 -14.51 -12.32 -16.11
C GLU A 168 -15.42 -11.77 -15.00
N GLU A 169 -16.68 -11.50 -15.33
CA GLU A 169 -17.65 -10.99 -14.37
C GLU A 169 -17.95 -11.99 -13.25
N ARG A 170 -17.95 -13.30 -13.54
CA ARG A 170 -18.12 -14.32 -12.51
C ARG A 170 -16.94 -14.28 -11.54
N ALA A 171 -15.72 -14.27 -12.05
CA ALA A 171 -14.51 -14.24 -11.22
C ALA A 171 -14.38 -12.94 -10.41
N LYS A 172 -14.73 -11.79 -11.00
CA LYS A 172 -14.83 -10.50 -10.31
C LYS A 172 -15.79 -10.59 -9.12
N ASN A 173 -16.99 -11.11 -9.33
CA ASN A 173 -18.00 -11.23 -8.28
C ASN A 173 -17.58 -12.20 -7.17
N GLU A 174 -16.88 -13.29 -7.49
CA GLU A 174 -16.32 -14.18 -6.47
C GLU A 174 -15.25 -13.49 -5.63
N LEU A 175 -14.32 -12.74 -6.23
CA LEU A 175 -13.36 -11.95 -5.44
C LEU A 175 -14.05 -10.92 -4.54
N ILE A 176 -15.11 -10.24 -5.02
CA ILE A 176 -15.89 -9.30 -4.19
C ILE A 176 -16.53 -10.03 -3.00
N LYS A 177 -17.05 -11.25 -3.20
CA LYS A 177 -17.59 -12.07 -2.10
C LYS A 177 -16.50 -12.40 -1.08
N TYR A 178 -15.30 -12.79 -1.52
CA TYR A 178 -14.17 -13.01 -0.62
C TYR A 178 -13.83 -11.76 0.19
N VAL A 179 -13.77 -10.59 -0.45
CA VAL A 179 -13.50 -9.32 0.25
C VAL A 179 -14.52 -9.05 1.36
N ARG A 180 -15.81 -9.32 1.12
CA ARG A 180 -16.89 -8.96 2.07
C ARG A 180 -17.16 -9.99 3.14
N PHE A 181 -17.02 -11.27 2.81
CA PHE A 181 -17.61 -12.35 3.60
C PHE A 181 -16.62 -13.43 4.02
N SER A 182 -15.34 -13.35 3.61
CA SER A 182 -14.35 -14.32 4.09
C SER A 182 -14.05 -14.09 5.57
N GLU A 183 -14.10 -15.18 6.35
CA GLU A 183 -13.67 -15.20 7.75
C GLU A 183 -12.14 -15.03 7.89
N TYR A 184 -11.39 -15.29 6.83
CA TYR A 184 -9.94 -15.12 6.80
C TYR A 184 -9.57 -13.70 6.38
N ASP A 185 -9.00 -12.94 7.30
CA ASP A 185 -8.56 -11.55 7.11
C ASP A 185 -7.61 -11.37 5.91
N ASN A 186 -6.62 -12.25 5.80
CA ASN A 186 -5.62 -12.28 4.77
C ASN A 186 -6.19 -12.61 3.38
N ALA A 187 -7.29 -13.38 3.31
CA ALA A 187 -8.03 -13.67 2.10
C ALA A 187 -8.77 -12.43 1.59
N ARG A 188 -9.38 -11.64 2.49
CA ARG A 188 -10.10 -10.40 2.11
C ARG A 188 -9.16 -9.44 1.38
N TYR A 189 -7.98 -9.16 1.93
CA TYR A 189 -7.01 -8.27 1.29
C TYR A 189 -6.41 -8.87 0.02
N ALA A 190 -6.09 -10.17 0.02
CA ALA A 190 -5.57 -10.86 -1.16
C ALA A 190 -6.56 -10.85 -2.33
N ALA A 191 -7.87 -10.85 -2.07
CA ALA A 191 -8.90 -10.74 -3.10
C ALA A 191 -9.11 -9.29 -3.58
N LEU A 192 -8.97 -8.30 -2.70
CA LEU A 192 -9.15 -6.88 -3.03
C LEU A 192 -8.08 -6.36 -4.00
N MET A 193 -6.83 -6.78 -3.83
CA MET A 193 -5.71 -6.22 -4.59
C MET A 193 -5.74 -6.52 -6.10
N PRO A 194 -6.01 -7.75 -6.55
CA PRO A 194 -6.21 -8.03 -7.96
C PRO A 194 -7.37 -7.23 -8.57
N LEU A 195 -8.49 -7.07 -7.85
CA LEU A 195 -9.62 -6.24 -8.29
C LEU A 195 -9.17 -4.80 -8.54
N TYR A 196 -8.49 -4.19 -7.58
CA TYR A 196 -8.00 -2.81 -7.72
C TYR A 196 -6.98 -2.66 -8.86
N ARG A 197 -6.05 -3.62 -9.02
CA ARG A 197 -5.05 -3.57 -10.10
C ARG A 197 -5.69 -3.59 -11.49
N LYS A 198 -6.80 -4.33 -11.66
CA LYS A 198 -7.47 -4.45 -12.94
C LYS A 198 -8.44 -3.29 -13.22
N TYR A 199 -9.31 -2.97 -12.27
CA TYR A 199 -10.44 -2.06 -12.48
C TYR A 199 -10.22 -0.66 -11.89
N GLY A 200 -9.12 -0.43 -11.17
CA GLY A 200 -8.74 0.88 -10.66
C GLY A 200 -9.83 1.54 -9.80
N THR A 201 -10.28 2.72 -10.22
CA THR A 201 -11.25 3.55 -9.48
C THR A 201 -12.63 2.91 -9.35
N GLU A 202 -13.01 1.94 -10.20
CA GLU A 202 -14.29 1.21 -10.04
C GLU A 202 -14.37 0.47 -8.70
N ILE A 203 -13.22 0.08 -8.13
CA ILE A 203 -13.14 -0.66 -6.86
C ILE A 203 -13.05 0.29 -5.66
N LEU A 204 -13.03 1.61 -5.89
CA LEU A 204 -12.86 2.60 -4.83
C LEU A 204 -13.95 2.48 -3.74
N ALA A 205 -15.21 2.24 -4.13
CA ALA A 205 -16.29 2.06 -3.16
C ALA A 205 -16.04 0.85 -2.23
N LEU A 206 -15.55 -0.26 -2.79
CA LEU A 206 -15.20 -1.45 -2.01
C LEU A 206 -13.98 -1.21 -1.12
N MET A 207 -12.99 -0.43 -1.58
CA MET A 207 -11.86 -0.04 -0.74
C MET A 207 -12.28 0.86 0.43
N LEU A 208 -13.19 1.82 0.20
CA LEU A 208 -13.73 2.66 1.27
C LEU A 208 -14.55 1.85 2.27
N GLU A 209 -15.32 0.86 1.79
CA GLU A 209 -16.03 -0.14 2.62
C GLU A 209 -15.04 -0.89 3.52
N VAL A 210 -13.98 -1.47 2.94
CA VAL A 210 -12.94 -2.19 3.70
C VAL A 210 -12.24 -1.27 4.72
N PHE A 211 -11.83 -0.07 4.33
CA PHE A 211 -11.22 0.88 5.27
C PHE A 211 -12.14 1.25 6.43
N SER A 212 -13.45 1.29 6.21
CA SER A 212 -14.41 1.73 7.22
C SER A 212 -14.90 0.59 8.12
N GLN A 213 -15.02 -0.62 7.57
CA GLN A 213 -15.81 -1.70 8.17
C GLN A 213 -15.03 -3.00 8.41
N ASP A 214 -13.88 -3.21 7.76
CA ASP A 214 -13.13 -4.46 7.94
C ASP A 214 -12.70 -4.59 9.40
N GLU A 215 -12.96 -5.73 10.02
CA GLU A 215 -12.63 -5.99 11.43
C GLU A 215 -11.11 -5.99 11.66
N GLU A 216 -10.34 -6.43 10.67
CA GLU A 216 -8.88 -6.54 10.76
C GLU A 216 -8.20 -5.20 10.51
N ALA A 217 -7.46 -4.74 11.52
CA ALA A 217 -6.77 -3.46 11.49
C ALA A 217 -5.70 -3.41 10.39
N ASN A 218 -5.00 -4.52 10.14
CA ASN A 218 -4.01 -4.61 9.07
C ASN A 218 -4.63 -4.36 7.69
N ASN A 219 -5.82 -4.91 7.43
CA ASN A 219 -6.53 -4.67 6.16
C ASN A 219 -6.91 -3.19 6.01
N ARG A 220 -7.50 -2.59 7.05
CA ARG A 220 -7.83 -1.16 7.05
C ARG A 220 -6.61 -0.30 6.78
N GLN A 221 -5.49 -0.60 7.43
CA GLN A 221 -4.23 0.13 7.25
C GLN A 221 -3.68 0.00 5.82
N LEU A 222 -3.59 -1.23 5.29
CA LEU A 222 -3.05 -1.45 3.95
C LEU A 222 -3.90 -0.72 2.90
N VAL A 223 -5.22 -0.75 3.05
CA VAL A 223 -6.13 -0.03 2.17
C VAL A 223 -6.00 1.50 2.33
N LEU A 224 -5.83 2.01 3.55
CA LEU A 224 -5.53 3.43 3.79
C LEU A 224 -4.30 3.89 3.01
N ASP A 225 -3.22 3.10 2.99
CA ASP A 225 -2.00 3.44 2.26
C ASP A 225 -2.20 3.48 0.73
N VAL A 226 -3.12 2.67 0.19
CA VAL A 226 -3.50 2.73 -1.23
C VAL A 226 -4.41 3.93 -1.50
N LEU A 227 -5.45 4.13 -0.70
CA LEU A 227 -6.42 5.22 -0.85
C LEU A 227 -5.74 6.60 -0.81
N ILE A 228 -4.78 6.81 0.09
CA ILE A 228 -4.00 8.05 0.16
C ILE A 228 -3.23 8.37 -1.12
N LYS A 229 -2.82 7.36 -1.88
CA LYS A 229 -2.07 7.54 -3.13
C LYS A 229 -3.01 7.85 -4.30
N CYS A 230 -4.17 7.21 -4.37
CA CYS A 230 -5.05 7.30 -5.54
C CYS A 230 -6.29 8.17 -5.35
N CYS A 231 -6.70 8.46 -4.12
CA CYS A 231 -7.98 9.09 -3.79
C CYS A 231 -7.80 10.12 -2.68
N LYS A 232 -7.35 11.33 -3.02
CA LYS A 232 -7.25 12.48 -2.10
C LYS A 232 -8.46 13.40 -2.21
N THR A 233 -9.66 12.82 -2.20
CA THR A 233 -10.91 13.61 -2.32
C THR A 233 -11.33 14.18 -0.97
N ALA A 234 -12.20 15.19 -0.99
CA ALA A 234 -12.73 15.81 0.23
C ALA A 234 -13.56 14.82 1.07
N GLU A 235 -14.24 13.87 0.43
CA GLU A 235 -15.01 12.82 1.10
C GLU A 235 -14.09 11.86 1.85
N PHE A 236 -12.99 11.44 1.21
CA PHE A 236 -12.02 10.57 1.88
C PHE A 236 -11.32 11.29 3.03
N HIS A 237 -10.97 12.57 2.83
CA HIS A 237 -10.42 13.41 3.89
C HIS A 237 -11.37 13.52 5.10
N SER A 238 -12.67 13.70 4.84
CA SER A 238 -13.69 13.72 5.89
C SER A 238 -13.82 12.38 6.60
N LEU A 239 -13.75 11.26 5.85
CA LEU A 239 -13.76 9.92 6.40
C LEU A 239 -12.56 9.65 7.31
N LEU A 240 -11.36 10.15 6.97
CA LEU A 240 -10.19 10.05 7.86
C LEU A 240 -10.47 10.72 9.21
N LYS A 241 -11.05 11.92 9.19
CA LYS A 241 -11.41 12.67 10.40
C LYS A 241 -12.42 11.90 11.24
N GLU A 242 -13.47 11.35 10.62
CA GLU A 242 -14.44 10.48 11.30
C GLU A 242 -13.76 9.25 11.94
N ARG A 243 -12.97 8.53 11.16
CA ARG A 243 -12.30 7.30 11.60
C ARG A 243 -11.25 7.55 12.68
N LEU A 244 -10.63 8.71 12.73
CA LEU A 244 -9.72 9.05 13.84
C LEU A 244 -10.43 8.95 15.19
N TRP A 245 -11.68 9.40 15.28
CA TRP A 245 -12.47 9.34 16.52
C TRP A 245 -13.05 7.97 16.82
N SER A 246 -13.35 7.17 15.80
CA SER A 246 -14.15 5.96 15.94
C SER A 246 -13.39 4.65 15.76
N ASP A 247 -12.17 4.65 15.19
CA ASP A 247 -11.47 3.40 14.91
C ASP A 247 -11.02 2.72 16.21
N PRO A 248 -11.35 1.43 16.42
CA PRO A 248 -10.99 0.75 17.67
C PRO A 248 -9.48 0.52 17.80
N ASN A 249 -8.74 0.45 16.69
CA ASN A 249 -7.33 0.10 16.70
C ASN A 249 -6.44 1.36 16.81
N TYR A 250 -5.59 1.40 17.84
CA TYR A 250 -4.70 2.54 18.09
C TYR A 250 -3.71 2.80 16.95
N TYR A 251 -3.24 1.75 16.27
CA TYR A 251 -2.26 1.89 15.20
C TYR A 251 -2.89 2.47 13.95
N VAL A 252 -4.14 2.12 13.64
CA VAL A 252 -4.89 2.75 12.55
C VAL A 252 -5.13 4.22 12.85
N ARG A 253 -5.52 4.59 14.08
CA ARG A 253 -5.65 6.00 14.49
C ARG A 253 -4.33 6.77 14.35
N TYR A 254 -3.23 6.20 14.82
CA TYR A 254 -1.89 6.78 14.65
C TYR A 254 -1.55 7.01 13.17
N LYS A 255 -1.82 6.03 12.31
CA LYS A 255 -1.62 6.18 10.86
C LYS A 255 -2.49 7.28 10.28
N ILE A 256 -3.76 7.37 10.67
CA ILE A 256 -4.67 8.43 10.22
C ILE A 256 -4.12 9.81 10.60
N MET A 257 -3.68 10.02 11.84
CA MET A 257 -3.03 11.28 12.26
C MET A 257 -1.82 11.59 11.38
N GLY A 258 -0.96 10.60 11.16
CA GLY A 258 0.20 10.75 10.26
C GLY A 258 -0.19 11.11 8.82
N LYS A 259 -1.32 10.64 8.29
CA LYS A 259 -1.80 11.02 6.96
C LYS A 259 -2.41 12.42 6.94
N LEU A 260 -3.20 12.78 7.94
CA LEU A 260 -3.75 14.13 8.09
C LEU A 260 -2.62 15.16 8.17
N LEU A 261 -1.58 14.91 8.97
CA LEU A 261 -0.44 15.82 9.12
C LEU A 261 0.54 15.78 7.93
N GLY A 262 0.93 14.58 7.49
CA GLY A 262 2.03 14.40 6.53
C GLY A 262 1.62 14.44 5.05
N VAL A 263 0.34 14.25 4.73
CA VAL A 263 -0.16 14.23 3.34
C VAL A 263 -1.03 15.43 3.03
N TYR A 264 -2.03 15.73 3.88
CA TYR A 264 -2.88 16.90 3.70
C TYR A 264 -2.22 18.14 4.31
N GLY A 265 -1.90 18.07 5.60
CA GLY A 265 -1.03 18.98 6.31
C GLY A 265 -1.49 20.43 6.31
N THR A 266 -2.80 20.67 6.27
CA THR A 266 -3.37 22.02 6.36
C THR A 266 -3.46 22.50 7.81
N PRO A 267 -3.65 23.81 8.07
CA PRO A 267 -3.95 24.29 9.43
C PRO A 267 -5.17 23.61 10.06
N GLU A 268 -6.18 23.26 9.26
CA GLU A 268 -7.35 22.53 9.73
C GLU A 268 -6.99 21.10 10.18
N ASP A 269 -6.14 20.40 9.43
CA ASP A 269 -5.69 19.04 9.80
C ASP A 269 -4.88 19.02 11.08
N TYR A 270 -3.96 19.97 11.19
CA TYR A 270 -3.16 20.12 12.39
C TYR A 270 -4.05 20.44 13.59
N LYS A 271 -5.00 21.38 13.44
CA LYS A 271 -5.96 21.70 14.50
C LYS A 271 -6.79 20.48 14.89
N PHE A 272 -7.28 19.73 13.91
CA PHE A 272 -8.10 18.55 14.15
C PHE A 272 -7.36 17.49 14.96
N VAL A 273 -6.10 17.20 14.60
CA VAL A 273 -5.26 16.25 15.34
C VAL A 273 -4.92 16.78 16.74
N LEU A 274 -4.59 18.07 16.87
CA LEU A 274 -4.33 18.71 18.16
C LEU A 274 -5.55 18.63 19.10
N ASP A 275 -6.75 18.89 18.59
CA ASP A 275 -8.00 18.84 19.36
C ASP A 275 -8.41 17.40 19.72
N TYR A 276 -8.07 16.42 18.87
CA TYR A 276 -8.32 14.99 19.13
C TYR A 276 -7.41 14.44 20.25
N LEU A 277 -6.13 14.81 20.23
CA LEU A 277 -5.06 14.18 21.03
C LEU A 277 -5.33 14.03 22.54
N PRO A 278 -6.00 14.97 23.24
CA PRO A 278 -6.41 14.77 24.63
C PRO A 278 -7.23 13.50 24.86
N ASN A 279 -8.01 13.08 23.85
CA ASN A 279 -8.93 11.94 23.88
C ASN A 279 -8.32 10.63 23.36
N GLU A 280 -7.08 10.62 22.88
CA GLU A 280 -6.42 9.40 22.42
C GLU A 280 -6.28 8.40 23.60
N PRO A 281 -6.91 7.21 23.53
CA PRO A 281 -6.88 6.24 24.62
C PRO A 281 -5.51 5.60 24.87
N ASP A 282 -4.68 5.46 23.82
CA ASP A 282 -3.37 4.83 23.95
C ASP A 282 -2.30 5.87 24.37
N PRO A 283 -1.67 5.73 25.55
CA PRO A 283 -0.74 6.73 26.05
C PRO A 283 0.55 6.84 25.22
N LYS A 284 0.98 5.77 24.56
CA LYS A 284 2.19 5.80 23.71
C LYS A 284 1.89 6.51 22.40
N VAL A 285 0.75 6.21 21.78
CA VAL A 285 0.30 6.95 20.59
C VAL A 285 0.17 8.43 20.92
N LYS A 286 -0.38 8.75 22.09
CA LYS A 286 -0.49 10.12 22.57
C LYS A 286 0.88 10.81 22.69
N GLU A 287 1.82 10.19 23.39
CA GLU A 287 3.20 10.69 23.55
C GLU A 287 3.89 10.90 22.19
N TYR A 288 3.90 9.89 21.32
CA TYR A 288 4.51 10.01 19.99
C TYR A 288 3.86 11.09 19.13
N SER A 289 2.54 11.21 19.20
CA SER A 289 1.82 12.24 18.43
C SER A 289 2.06 13.65 19.01
N GLN A 290 2.33 13.78 20.31
CA GLN A 290 2.75 15.05 20.91
C GLN A 290 4.13 15.48 20.40
N ASP A 291 5.09 14.55 20.37
CA ASP A 291 6.42 14.80 19.81
C ASP A 291 6.34 15.17 18.31
N ASP A 292 5.53 14.43 17.54
CA ASP A 292 5.30 14.69 16.12
C ASP A 292 4.69 16.10 15.90
N LEU A 293 3.75 16.51 16.75
CA LEU A 293 3.18 17.86 16.71
C LEU A 293 4.19 18.92 17.13
N GLU A 294 5.02 18.69 18.15
CA GLU A 294 6.04 19.65 18.61
C GLU A 294 7.03 19.97 17.50
N LEU A 295 7.54 18.94 16.82
CA LEU A 295 8.52 19.04 15.74
C LEU A 295 7.89 19.27 14.36
N TYR A 296 6.57 19.40 14.29
CA TYR A 296 5.84 19.46 13.03
C TYR A 296 6.31 20.58 12.10
N LYS A 297 6.43 20.21 10.83
CA LYS A 297 6.61 21.12 9.70
C LYS A 297 5.56 20.76 8.65
N PRO A 298 4.82 21.75 8.11
CA PRO A 298 3.88 21.50 7.02
C PRO A 298 4.54 20.71 5.87
N PRO A 299 3.83 19.80 5.20
CA PRO A 299 4.36 19.07 4.06
C PRO A 299 4.91 20.03 3.00
N LYS A 300 6.03 19.66 2.37
CA LYS A 300 6.56 20.40 1.24
C LYS A 300 5.49 20.47 0.13
N PRO A 301 5.18 21.65 -0.42
CA PRO A 301 4.22 21.77 -1.48
C PRO A 301 4.64 20.98 -2.74
N ASP A 302 3.68 20.58 -3.56
CA ASP A 302 3.92 19.89 -4.84
C ASP A 302 4.91 20.70 -5.70
N SER A 303 5.90 20.03 -6.30
CA SER A 303 6.92 20.65 -7.15
C SER A 303 6.33 21.43 -8.32
N ASN A 304 5.13 21.05 -8.78
CA ASN A 304 4.40 21.71 -9.87
C ASN A 304 3.63 22.97 -9.43
N SER A 305 3.54 23.23 -8.12
CA SER A 305 2.91 24.47 -7.63
C SER A 305 3.73 25.70 -8.03
N THR A 306 3.11 26.73 -8.58
CA THR A 306 3.81 27.97 -8.89
C THR A 306 4.10 28.77 -7.61
N ILE A 307 5.15 29.59 -7.62
CA ILE A 307 5.44 30.49 -6.48
C ILE A 307 4.25 31.41 -6.19
N GLU A 308 3.56 31.90 -7.22
CA GLU A 308 2.35 32.69 -7.05
C GLU A 308 1.26 31.93 -6.27
N ASN A 309 1.02 30.65 -6.60
CA ASN A 309 0.06 29.83 -5.87
C ASN A 309 0.47 29.64 -4.41
N LEU A 310 1.76 29.47 -4.12
CA LEU A 310 2.26 29.37 -2.75
C LEU A 310 2.05 30.65 -1.95
N ILE A 311 2.25 31.83 -2.57
CA ILE A 311 1.98 33.12 -1.94
C ILE A 311 0.48 33.25 -1.64
N ASN A 312 -0.40 32.95 -2.62
CA ASN A 312 -1.85 33.00 -2.43
C ASN A 312 -2.30 32.04 -1.32
N ASN A 313 -1.75 30.82 -1.27
CA ASN A 313 -2.07 29.84 -0.24
C ASN A 313 -1.62 30.32 1.16
N THR A 314 -0.44 30.94 1.27
CA THR A 314 0.03 31.53 2.53
C THR A 314 -0.90 32.64 3.02
N VAL A 315 -1.41 33.48 2.10
CA VAL A 315 -2.41 34.52 2.42
C VAL A 315 -3.70 33.90 2.95
N ILE A 316 -4.23 32.88 2.29
CA ILE A 316 -5.45 32.18 2.73
C ILE A 316 -5.23 31.52 4.10
N GLN A 317 -4.07 30.90 4.31
CA GLN A 317 -3.74 30.28 5.60
C GLN A 317 -3.67 31.33 6.72
N ALA A 318 -3.16 32.54 6.47
CA ALA A 318 -3.14 33.59 7.48
C ALA A 318 -4.55 33.94 8.00
N ASP A 319 -5.56 33.98 7.11
CA ASP A 319 -6.96 34.17 7.49
C ASP A 319 -7.49 33.00 8.35
N THR A 320 -7.17 31.76 7.97
CA THR A 320 -7.53 30.57 8.75
C THR A 320 -6.89 30.59 10.14
N LEU A 321 -5.61 30.91 10.24
CA LEU A 321 -4.88 30.96 11.51
C LEU A 321 -5.41 32.07 12.43
N TYR A 322 -5.79 33.21 11.87
CA TYR A 322 -6.51 34.26 12.60
C TYR A 322 -7.84 33.75 13.17
N SER A 323 -8.63 33.02 12.38
CA SER A 323 -9.89 32.45 12.84
C SER A 323 -9.74 31.43 13.99
N TYR A 324 -8.57 30.79 14.10
CA TYR A 324 -8.23 29.88 15.19
C TYR A 324 -7.61 30.58 16.41
N ASN A 325 -7.47 31.91 16.38
CA ASN A 325 -6.73 32.69 17.38
C ASN A 325 -5.26 32.27 17.51
N TRP A 326 -4.66 31.78 16.41
CA TRP A 326 -3.21 31.46 16.34
C TRP A 326 -2.38 32.61 15.77
N PHE A 327 -3.06 33.71 15.45
CA PHE A 327 -2.50 34.91 14.85
C PHE A 327 -3.09 36.12 15.55
N GLY A 328 -2.28 37.19 15.67
CA GLY A 328 -2.63 38.45 16.32
C GLY A 328 -3.81 39.20 15.69
N ASP A 329 -4.00 40.44 16.09
CA ASP A 329 -5.17 41.22 15.67
C ASP A 329 -5.29 41.44 14.13
N LEU A 330 -6.46 41.97 13.74
CA LEU A 330 -6.78 42.23 12.33
C LEU A 330 -5.83 43.25 11.68
N ILE A 331 -5.23 44.16 12.46
CA ILE A 331 -4.27 45.15 11.94
C ILE A 331 -2.99 44.44 11.55
N PHE A 332 -2.46 43.59 12.43
CA PHE A 332 -1.27 42.79 12.16
C PHE A 332 -1.49 41.83 10.98
N LEU A 333 -2.67 41.18 10.92
CA LEU A 333 -3.02 40.28 9.81
C LEU A 333 -2.99 41.01 8.47
N ASN A 334 -3.63 42.17 8.39
CA ASN A 334 -3.65 42.96 7.16
C ASN A 334 -2.26 43.49 6.79
N GLY A 335 -1.43 43.85 7.77
CA GLY A 335 -0.03 44.20 7.54
C GLY A 335 0.75 43.07 6.87
N MET A 336 0.63 41.85 7.40
CA MET A 336 1.30 40.67 6.84
C MET A 336 0.78 40.30 5.45
N LYS A 337 -0.54 40.36 5.23
CA LYS A 337 -1.15 40.14 3.90
C LYS A 337 -0.69 41.17 2.86
N ASN A 338 -0.46 42.41 3.27
CA ASN A 338 0.06 43.45 2.39
C ASN A 338 1.50 43.15 1.93
N ILE A 339 2.36 42.62 2.82
CA ILE A 339 3.73 42.20 2.44
C ILE A 339 3.67 41.07 1.39
N LEU A 340 2.85 40.04 1.63
CA LEU A 340 2.66 38.93 0.69
C LEU A 340 2.08 39.40 -0.66
N THR A 341 1.12 40.33 -0.63
CA THR A 341 0.53 40.91 -1.84
C THR A 341 1.55 41.71 -2.63
N THR A 342 2.41 42.47 -1.96
CA THR A 342 3.51 43.21 -2.60
C THR A 342 4.53 42.26 -3.22
N ALA A 343 4.90 41.18 -2.53
CA ALA A 343 5.77 40.13 -3.07
C ALA A 343 5.20 39.53 -4.36
N LYS A 344 3.90 39.22 -4.36
CA LYS A 344 3.20 38.73 -5.55
C LYS A 344 3.24 39.72 -6.71
N ILE A 345 3.00 41.01 -6.47
CA ILE A 345 3.06 42.05 -7.51
C ILE A 345 4.47 42.10 -8.12
N ASN A 346 5.51 42.07 -7.29
CA ASN A 346 6.90 42.07 -7.76
C ASN A 346 7.22 40.83 -8.63
N LEU A 347 6.77 39.66 -8.20
CA LEU A 347 6.90 38.43 -8.99
C LEU A 347 6.22 38.55 -10.36
N GLN A 348 4.99 39.08 -10.39
CA GLN A 348 4.23 39.27 -11.63
C GLN A 348 4.87 40.32 -12.56
N SER A 349 5.63 41.26 -12.03
CA SER A 349 6.44 42.20 -12.82
C SER A 349 7.80 41.64 -13.26
N GLY A 350 8.13 40.40 -12.91
CA GLY A 350 9.41 39.76 -13.25
C GLY A 350 10.57 40.12 -12.30
N ASP A 351 10.28 40.72 -11.14
CA ASP A 351 11.29 41.08 -10.13
C ASP A 351 11.31 40.04 -9.00
N SER A 352 12.02 38.93 -9.28
CA SER A 352 12.19 37.80 -8.35
C SER A 352 12.97 38.19 -7.09
N ILE A 353 13.90 39.14 -7.19
CA ILE A 353 14.72 39.62 -6.07
C ILE A 353 13.86 40.41 -5.09
N SER A 354 13.10 41.40 -5.57
CA SER A 354 12.19 42.16 -4.71
C SER A 354 11.06 41.29 -4.16
N CYS A 355 10.62 40.27 -4.91
CA CYS A 355 9.73 39.24 -4.37
C CYS A 355 10.39 38.52 -3.16
N ALA A 356 11.61 37.99 -3.33
CA ALA A 356 12.33 37.29 -2.27
C ALA A 356 12.56 38.15 -1.02
N ILE A 357 12.92 39.43 -1.19
CA ILE A 357 13.09 40.38 -0.09
C ILE A 357 11.79 40.55 0.71
N ASN A 358 10.64 40.68 0.04
CA ASN A 358 9.36 40.82 0.73
C ASN A 358 8.94 39.53 1.44
N ILE A 359 9.14 38.36 0.83
CA ILE A 359 8.86 37.07 1.49
C ILE A 359 9.76 36.88 2.72
N LYS A 360 11.04 37.27 2.63
CA LYS A 360 11.96 37.23 3.76
C LYS A 360 11.55 38.19 4.87
N SER A 361 11.17 39.42 4.53
CA SER A 361 10.65 40.40 5.49
C SER A 361 9.39 39.89 6.21
N PHE A 362 8.49 39.23 5.48
CA PHE A 362 7.33 38.55 6.08
C PHE A 362 7.77 37.46 7.06
N GLN A 363 8.67 36.56 6.63
CA GLN A 363 9.15 35.45 7.45
C GLN A 363 9.84 35.94 8.74
N ASP A 364 10.68 36.97 8.64
CA ASP A 364 11.42 37.53 9.76
C ASP A 364 10.50 38.22 10.78
N GLU A 365 9.46 38.93 10.33
CA GLU A 365 8.47 39.52 11.23
C GLU A 365 7.68 38.45 11.98
N ILE A 366 7.25 37.38 11.29
CA ILE A 366 6.57 36.24 11.92
C ILE A 366 7.46 35.57 12.98
N ASP A 367 8.73 35.35 12.66
CA ASP A 367 9.69 34.74 13.58
C ASP A 367 10.00 35.64 14.78
N TYR A 368 10.14 36.95 14.54
CA TYR A 368 10.36 37.94 15.58
C TYR A 368 9.18 38.01 16.56
N VAL A 369 7.95 38.17 16.05
CA VAL A 369 6.75 38.28 16.90
C VAL A 369 6.48 37.00 17.69
N TYR A 370 6.73 35.82 17.10
CA TYR A 370 6.65 34.55 17.82
C TYR A 370 7.65 34.48 19.00
N LYS A 371 8.90 34.90 18.77
CA LYS A 371 9.97 34.89 19.80
C LYS A 371 9.78 35.97 20.88
N ASP A 372 9.14 37.09 20.55
CA ASP A 372 8.83 38.19 21.48
C ASP A 372 7.49 38.00 22.23
N SER A 373 6.91 36.79 22.23
CA SER A 373 5.57 36.47 22.78
C SER A 373 5.39 36.66 24.31
N LEU A 374 6.38 37.20 25.01
CA LEU A 374 6.24 37.72 26.38
C LEU A 374 5.58 39.11 26.43
N ASN A 375 5.36 39.74 25.27
CA ASN A 375 4.84 41.09 25.14
C ASN A 375 3.30 41.11 25.25
N THR A 376 2.74 42.01 26.06
CA THR A 376 1.28 42.20 26.22
C THR A 376 0.64 42.91 25.00
N ASP A 377 1.30 42.87 23.85
CA ASP A 377 0.89 43.50 22.59
C ASP A 377 -0.20 42.63 21.91
N ALA A 378 -1.13 43.27 21.20
CA ALA A 378 -2.14 42.58 20.39
C ALA A 378 -1.52 41.81 19.20
N ARG A 379 -0.24 42.07 18.91
CA ARG A 379 0.60 41.31 17.99
C ARG A 379 1.16 40.08 18.68
N PHE A 380 0.66 38.92 18.28
CA PHE A 380 1.22 37.63 18.65
C PHE A 380 1.14 36.65 17.48
N VAL A 381 1.97 35.62 17.53
CA VAL A 381 1.86 34.43 16.68
C VAL A 381 2.12 33.25 17.60
N THR A 382 1.19 32.30 17.67
CA THR A 382 1.41 31.09 18.49
C THR A 382 2.41 30.16 17.81
N ILE A 383 2.91 29.14 18.51
CA ILE A 383 3.79 28.14 17.86
C ILE A 383 3.10 27.46 16.66
N GLU A 384 1.79 27.22 16.75
CA GLU A 384 0.99 26.67 15.66
C GLU A 384 0.95 27.63 14.46
N GLY A 385 0.64 28.91 14.69
CA GLY A 385 0.65 29.92 13.64
C GLY A 385 2.03 30.08 12.99
N TRP A 386 3.09 30.10 13.81
CA TRP A 386 4.47 30.22 13.36
C TRP A 386 4.86 29.06 12.46
N LYS A 387 4.55 27.81 12.83
CA LYS A 387 4.85 26.62 12.01
C LYS A 387 4.33 26.75 10.58
N PHE A 388 3.10 27.20 10.41
CA PHE A 388 2.52 27.35 9.07
C PHE A 388 3.13 28.53 8.31
N LEU A 389 3.15 29.71 8.90
CA LEU A 389 3.56 30.92 8.19
C LEU A 389 5.07 30.94 7.89
N TYR A 390 5.90 30.52 8.85
CA TYR A 390 7.35 30.49 8.69
C TYR A 390 7.79 29.48 7.62
N TRP A 391 7.31 28.23 7.70
CA TRP A 391 7.74 27.18 6.77
C TRP A 391 7.18 27.38 5.36
N ASN A 392 5.95 27.85 5.20
CA ASN A 392 5.43 28.16 3.86
C ASN A 392 6.20 29.32 3.21
N ALA A 393 6.59 30.34 3.99
CA ALA A 393 7.51 31.38 3.49
C ALA A 393 8.88 30.80 3.11
N GLN A 394 9.43 29.88 3.91
CA GLN A 394 10.68 29.20 3.59
C GLN A 394 10.59 28.43 2.26
N TYR A 395 9.49 27.70 2.02
CA TYR A 395 9.30 26.97 0.77
C TYR A 395 9.20 27.88 -0.45
N ILE A 396 8.68 29.09 -0.29
CA ILE A 396 8.68 30.10 -1.35
C ILE A 396 10.11 30.59 -1.62
N LEU A 397 10.88 30.91 -0.57
CA LEU A 397 12.27 31.37 -0.70
C LEU A 397 13.16 30.32 -1.37
N ASP A 398 13.05 29.06 -0.95
CA ASP A 398 13.81 27.94 -1.52
C ASP A 398 13.59 27.83 -3.05
N ARG A 399 12.34 28.00 -3.51
CA ARG A 399 12.02 27.97 -4.95
C ARG A 399 12.51 29.20 -5.71
N LEU A 400 12.50 30.38 -5.09
CA LEU A 400 13.04 31.59 -5.69
C LEU A 400 14.56 31.50 -5.91
N SER A 401 15.29 30.90 -4.96
CA SER A 401 16.74 30.65 -5.13
C SER A 401 17.04 29.71 -6.29
N GLU A 402 16.26 28.63 -6.48
CA GLU A 402 16.46 27.69 -7.60
C GLU A 402 16.27 28.31 -8.98
N ILE A 403 15.45 29.37 -9.08
CA ILE A 403 15.24 30.13 -10.32
C ILE A 403 16.44 31.06 -10.55
N THR A 404 16.91 31.72 -9.49
CA THR A 404 17.99 32.71 -9.58
C THR A 404 19.35 32.06 -9.89
N ASP A 405 19.56 30.80 -9.51
CA ASP A 405 20.77 30.03 -9.85
C ASP A 405 20.77 29.49 -11.30
N LYS A 406 19.65 29.61 -12.04
CA LYS A 406 19.50 29.12 -13.42
C LYS A 406 19.50 30.23 -14.48
N GLU A 407 19.45 31.49 -14.06
CA GLU A 407 19.61 32.70 -14.89
C GLU A 407 21.06 33.21 -14.82
#